data_AF-A0A228INC1-F1
#
_entry.id   AF-A0A228INC1-F1
#
_cell.length_a   1.000
_cell.length_b   1.000
_cell.length_c   1.000
_cell.angle_alpha   90.00
_cell.angle_beta   90.00
_cell.angle_gamma   90.00
#
_symmetry.space_group_name_H-M   'P 1'
#
loop_
_entity.id
_entity.type
_entity.pdbx_description
1 polymer ?
#
loop_
_entity_poly.entity_id
_entity_poly.type
_entity_poly.pdbx_seq_one_letter_code
_entity_poly.pdbx_strand_id
1 'polypeptide(L)'
;MTLPIGAPREWNGQFEEALFLDVARRHRPDFPAKLATPPREPRNDDELAAVADYYTKMASHDLFIVQVVAKAIDTLFSNDPHFQLILSRQLGDDGAHAVIGRERVTELTGRDPLPEVDRLVAAHWARIGDIAVRDVAGFLAFEWHYELHILAKLWIQRKTGRIGDSAMREHGENRIRPDEEWHRVQIVQWWFDTLKALPAAERDALIDRVIAADEETQARLDGYLHDEYAHTAQVFGADIAEYRAIYDDWRREILARLTGRRFDALVPLSDEAVAQEAVA
;
A
#
# COMPACT_ATOMS: atom_id res chain seq x y z
N MET A 1 25.41 -2.40 16.63
CA MET A 1 25.36 -2.89 15.23
C MET A 1 24.51 -1.92 14.44
N THR A 2 24.98 -1.59 13.24
CA THR A 2 24.42 -0.58 12.33
C THR A 2 23.22 -1.14 11.58
N LEU A 3 22.24 -0.27 11.29
CA LEU A 3 21.11 -0.56 10.39
C LEU A 3 21.61 -1.15 9.05
N PRO A 4 20.72 -1.80 8.26
CA PRO A 4 21.08 -2.25 6.93
C PRO A 4 21.72 -1.12 6.11
N ILE A 5 22.68 -1.46 5.25
CA ILE A 5 23.41 -0.46 4.46
C ILE A 5 22.43 0.31 3.58
N GLY A 6 22.40 1.64 3.73
CA GLY A 6 21.48 2.53 2.99
C GLY A 6 20.16 2.84 3.70
N ALA A 7 19.83 2.15 4.80
CA ALA A 7 18.68 2.51 5.62
C ALA A 7 18.85 3.93 6.20
N PRO A 8 17.79 4.76 6.22
CA PRO A 8 17.86 6.08 6.81
C PRO A 8 18.12 5.97 8.32
N ARG A 9 18.67 7.03 8.91
CA ARG A 9 18.86 7.09 10.37
C ARG A 9 17.51 7.05 11.11
N GLU A 10 16.48 7.62 10.51
CA GLU A 10 15.09 7.61 10.98
C GLU A 10 14.19 7.35 9.79
N TRP A 11 13.33 6.34 9.89
CA TRP A 11 12.29 6.07 8.88
C TRP A 11 11.04 6.87 9.24
N ASN A 12 10.57 7.73 8.33
CA ASN A 12 9.38 8.57 8.51
C ASN A 12 8.81 9.02 7.15
N GLY A 13 7.64 9.65 7.15
CA GLY A 13 6.97 10.09 5.91
C GLY A 13 7.77 11.11 5.09
N GLN A 14 8.60 11.94 5.72
CA GLN A 14 9.46 12.89 5.00
C GLN A 14 10.54 12.16 4.20
N PHE A 15 11.14 11.13 4.78
CA PHE A 15 12.09 10.27 4.11
C PHE A 15 11.42 9.52 2.94
N GLU A 16 10.25 8.92 3.17
CA GLU A 16 9.48 8.21 2.13
C GLU A 16 9.15 9.13 0.94
N GLU A 17 8.67 10.35 1.21
CA GLU A 17 8.38 11.35 0.17
C GLU A 17 9.62 11.80 -0.60
N ALA A 18 10.72 12.06 0.10
CA ALA A 18 11.98 12.47 -0.53
C ALA A 18 12.53 11.35 -1.44
N LEU A 19 12.51 10.10 -0.97
CA LEU A 19 12.93 8.94 -1.75
C LEU A 19 12.04 8.75 -2.98
N PHE A 20 10.72 8.82 -2.82
CA PHE A 20 9.80 8.68 -3.94
C PHE A 20 10.05 9.76 -5.00
N LEU A 21 10.23 11.02 -4.59
CA LEU A 21 10.48 12.11 -5.54
C LEU A 21 11.80 11.93 -6.31
N ASP A 22 12.82 11.36 -5.68
CA ASP A 22 14.07 10.98 -6.36
C ASP A 22 13.81 9.90 -7.41
N VAL A 23 13.16 8.79 -7.01
CA VAL A 23 12.78 7.69 -7.92
C VAL A 23 11.94 8.18 -9.09
N ALA A 24 10.87 8.92 -8.82
CA ALA A 24 9.97 9.42 -9.85
C ALA A 24 10.70 10.29 -10.89
N ARG A 25 11.66 11.10 -10.44
CA ARG A 25 12.42 12.01 -11.33
C ARG A 25 13.48 11.33 -12.19
N ARG A 26 13.91 10.11 -11.84
CA ARG A 26 14.78 9.30 -12.72
C ARG A 26 14.07 8.89 -14.00
N HIS A 27 12.76 8.63 -13.92
CA HIS A 27 11.92 8.20 -15.03
C HIS A 27 11.14 9.36 -15.67
N ARG A 28 10.77 10.36 -14.86
CA ARG A 28 10.03 11.56 -15.26
C ARG A 28 10.68 12.83 -14.69
N PRO A 29 11.68 13.43 -15.37
CA PRO A 29 12.43 14.57 -14.84
C PRO A 29 11.58 15.78 -14.43
N ASP A 30 10.39 15.93 -15.02
CA ASP A 30 9.43 17.00 -14.75
C ASP A 30 8.39 16.65 -13.67
N PHE A 31 8.52 15.49 -13.00
CA PHE A 31 7.55 15.04 -12.00
C PHE A 31 7.38 16.07 -10.86
N PRO A 32 6.14 16.50 -10.56
CA PRO A 32 5.90 17.63 -9.69
C PRO A 32 6.26 17.32 -8.23
N ALA A 33 6.94 18.26 -7.57
CA ALA A 33 7.22 18.16 -6.14
C ALA A 33 5.93 18.21 -5.29
N LYS A 34 4.96 19.01 -5.74
CA LYS A 34 3.66 19.23 -5.12
C LYS A 34 2.63 19.54 -6.21
N LEU A 35 1.37 19.31 -5.91
CA LEU A 35 0.28 19.67 -6.80
C LEU A 35 0.19 21.20 -6.94
N ALA A 36 0.14 21.70 -8.17
CA ALA A 36 0.15 23.14 -8.46
C ALA A 36 -1.21 23.82 -8.20
N THR A 37 -2.31 23.10 -8.39
CA THR A 37 -3.68 23.59 -8.20
C THR A 37 -4.45 22.54 -7.42
N PRO A 38 -5.22 22.91 -6.38
CA PRO A 38 -6.05 21.94 -5.66
C PRO A 38 -6.95 21.14 -6.62
N PRO A 39 -7.19 19.84 -6.36
CA PRO A 39 -8.11 19.06 -7.19
C PRO A 39 -9.51 19.69 -7.16
N ARG A 40 -10.21 19.60 -8.28
CA ARG A 40 -11.63 20.01 -8.37
C ARG A 40 -12.55 18.89 -7.89
N GLU A 41 -13.77 19.25 -7.52
CA GLU A 41 -14.83 18.27 -7.29
C GLU A 41 -15.20 17.48 -8.56
N PRO A 42 -15.74 16.26 -8.41
CA PRO A 42 -16.48 15.55 -9.45
C PRO A 42 -17.61 16.42 -10.02
N ARG A 43 -17.87 16.33 -11.32
CA ARG A 43 -18.81 17.21 -12.03
C ARG A 43 -20.00 16.49 -12.67
N ASN A 44 -19.92 15.19 -12.84
CA ASN A 44 -20.95 14.40 -13.50
C ASN A 44 -21.13 13.05 -12.80
N ASP A 45 -22.17 12.33 -13.20
CA ASP A 45 -22.55 11.06 -12.58
C ASP A 45 -21.46 9.99 -12.74
N ASP A 46 -20.72 10.00 -13.86
CA ASP A 46 -19.62 9.04 -14.10
C ASP A 46 -18.45 9.27 -13.13
N GLU A 47 -18.06 10.54 -12.91
CA GLU A 47 -17.00 10.89 -11.96
C GLU A 47 -17.44 10.61 -10.51
N LEU A 48 -18.72 10.86 -10.17
CA LEU A 48 -19.27 10.51 -8.86
C LEU A 48 -19.31 8.99 -8.63
N ALA A 49 -19.71 8.23 -9.65
CA ALA A 49 -19.70 6.76 -9.61
C ALA A 49 -18.27 6.22 -9.45
N ALA A 50 -17.29 6.80 -10.15
CA ALA A 50 -15.88 6.43 -10.00
C ALA A 50 -15.36 6.74 -8.59
N VAL A 51 -15.73 7.87 -7.99
CA VAL A 51 -15.39 8.18 -6.59
C VAL A 51 -16.05 7.20 -5.61
N ALA A 52 -17.30 6.81 -5.85
CA ALA A 52 -17.96 5.78 -5.05
C ALA A 52 -17.28 4.40 -5.20
N ASP A 53 -16.84 4.02 -6.40
CA ASP A 53 -16.06 2.79 -6.62
C ASP A 53 -14.72 2.84 -5.86
N TYR A 54 -14.04 3.98 -5.86
CA TYR A 54 -12.84 4.22 -5.05
C TYR A 54 -13.06 3.96 -3.56
N TYR A 55 -14.11 4.54 -2.96
CA TYR A 55 -14.38 4.30 -1.55
C TYR A 55 -14.86 2.88 -1.25
N THR A 56 -15.48 2.21 -2.22
CA THR A 56 -15.82 0.78 -2.11
C THR A 56 -14.54 -0.07 -2.08
N LYS A 57 -13.59 0.20 -2.97
CA LYS A 57 -12.29 -0.49 -3.00
C LYS A 57 -11.45 -0.19 -1.77
N MET A 58 -11.40 1.06 -1.31
CA MET A 58 -10.76 1.45 -0.05
C MET A 58 -11.36 0.66 1.13
N ALA A 59 -12.70 0.62 1.23
CA ALA A 59 -13.36 -0.13 2.29
C ALA A 59 -13.02 -1.63 2.27
N SER A 60 -12.93 -2.23 1.07
CA SER A 60 -12.54 -3.64 0.93
C SER A 60 -11.05 -3.90 1.20
N HIS A 61 -10.18 -2.97 0.84
CA HIS A 61 -8.74 -3.05 1.06
C HIS A 61 -8.45 -3.08 2.57
N ASP A 62 -9.00 -2.10 3.30
CA ASP A 62 -8.72 -1.96 4.73
C ASP A 62 -9.41 -3.07 5.53
N LEU A 63 -10.63 -3.49 5.15
CA LEU A 63 -11.27 -4.65 5.76
C LEU A 63 -10.50 -5.95 5.52
N PHE A 64 -9.86 -6.10 4.36
CA PHE A 64 -8.99 -7.24 4.09
C PHE A 64 -7.75 -7.22 5.01
N ILE A 65 -7.10 -6.06 5.19
CA ILE A 65 -5.98 -5.92 6.13
C ILE A 65 -6.41 -6.30 7.55
N VAL A 66 -7.56 -5.80 8.03
CA VAL A 66 -8.13 -6.18 9.34
C VAL A 66 -8.21 -7.70 9.50
N GLN A 67 -8.68 -8.43 8.50
CA GLN A 67 -8.81 -9.89 8.56
C GLN A 67 -7.45 -10.59 8.60
N VAL A 68 -6.46 -10.10 7.84
CA VAL A 68 -5.09 -10.63 7.85
C VAL A 68 -4.42 -10.37 9.19
N VAL A 69 -4.44 -9.12 9.65
CA VAL A 69 -3.81 -8.69 10.90
C VAL A 69 -4.39 -9.43 12.09
N ALA A 70 -5.72 -9.59 12.16
CA ALA A 70 -6.37 -10.36 13.23
C ALA A 70 -5.88 -11.81 13.27
N LYS A 71 -5.74 -12.47 12.10
CA LYS A 71 -5.20 -13.83 12.01
C LYS A 71 -3.72 -13.88 12.41
N ALA A 72 -2.92 -12.90 12.00
CA ALA A 72 -1.49 -12.86 12.29
C ALA A 72 -1.21 -12.68 13.78
N ILE A 73 -1.98 -11.83 14.47
CA ILE A 73 -1.92 -11.67 15.94
C ILE A 73 -2.13 -13.01 16.66
N ASP A 74 -3.17 -13.75 16.27
CA ASP A 74 -3.55 -15.02 16.89
C ASP A 74 -2.55 -16.15 16.59
N THR A 75 -2.01 -16.18 15.36
CA THR A 75 -1.25 -17.34 14.87
C THR A 75 0.26 -17.13 14.81
N LEU A 76 0.72 -16.05 14.17
CA LEU A 76 2.14 -15.82 13.87
C LEU A 76 2.86 -15.11 15.02
N PHE A 77 2.15 -14.20 15.71
CA PHE A 77 2.72 -13.30 16.69
C PHE A 77 2.14 -13.50 18.09
N SER A 78 1.57 -14.67 18.38
CA SER A 78 0.95 -14.99 19.68
C SER A 78 1.90 -14.83 20.87
N ASN A 79 3.22 -14.90 20.62
CA ASN A 79 4.27 -14.77 21.63
C ASN A 79 5.10 -13.48 21.49
N ASP A 80 4.68 -12.52 20.65
CA ASP A 80 5.33 -11.21 20.50
C ASP A 80 4.37 -10.08 20.95
N PRO A 81 4.28 -9.80 22.26
CA PRO A 81 3.35 -8.79 22.77
C PRO A 81 3.68 -7.37 22.26
N HIS A 82 4.94 -7.11 21.87
CA HIS A 82 5.29 -5.80 21.32
C HIS A 82 4.67 -5.63 19.94
N PHE A 83 4.81 -6.63 19.06
CA PHE A 83 4.21 -6.54 17.74
C PHE A 83 2.69 -6.66 17.78
N GLN A 84 2.13 -7.44 18.72
CA GLN A 84 0.68 -7.47 18.95
C GLN A 84 0.11 -6.07 19.25
N LEU A 85 0.81 -5.21 20.00
CA LEU A 85 0.35 -3.84 20.26
C LEU A 85 0.39 -2.97 19.01
N ILE A 86 1.42 -3.14 18.16
CA ILE A 86 1.51 -2.45 16.87
C ILE A 86 0.35 -2.86 15.96
N LEU A 87 0.19 -4.17 15.76
CA LEU A 87 -0.85 -4.75 14.92
C LEU A 87 -2.26 -4.49 15.44
N SER A 88 -2.46 -4.43 16.77
CA SER A 88 -3.76 -4.10 17.36
C SER A 88 -4.18 -2.67 17.04
N ARG A 89 -3.23 -1.73 16.96
CA ARG A 89 -3.52 -0.37 16.51
C ARG A 89 -3.88 -0.36 15.03
N GLN A 90 -3.07 -0.99 14.17
CA GLN A 90 -3.36 -1.10 12.73
C GLN A 90 -4.75 -1.69 12.47
N LEU A 91 -5.08 -2.80 13.13
CA LEU A 91 -6.42 -3.40 13.07
C LEU A 91 -7.54 -2.42 13.41
N GLY A 92 -7.35 -1.57 14.43
CA GLY A 92 -8.35 -0.58 14.84
C GLY A 92 -8.46 0.59 13.86
N ASP A 93 -7.33 1.08 13.36
CA ASP A 93 -7.23 2.20 12.44
C ASP A 93 -7.79 1.80 11.05
N ASP A 94 -7.36 0.68 10.47
CA ASP A 94 -7.88 0.16 9.19
C ASP A 94 -9.36 -0.22 9.28
N GLY A 95 -9.78 -0.76 10.42
CA GLY A 95 -11.20 -1.03 10.68
C GLY A 95 -12.04 0.26 10.64
N ALA A 96 -11.50 1.36 11.17
CA ALA A 96 -12.17 2.65 11.09
C ALA A 96 -12.16 3.21 9.66
N HIS A 97 -11.06 3.05 8.91
CA HIS A 97 -10.98 3.49 7.51
C HIS A 97 -11.95 2.72 6.62
N ALA A 98 -12.10 1.42 6.84
CA ALA A 98 -13.07 0.58 6.14
C ALA A 98 -14.51 1.07 6.34
N VAL A 99 -14.86 1.42 7.58
CA VAL A 99 -16.18 1.99 7.93
C VAL A 99 -16.39 3.32 7.24
N ILE A 100 -15.39 4.21 7.29
CA ILE A 100 -15.44 5.53 6.63
C ILE A 100 -15.68 5.38 5.11
N GLY A 101 -14.99 4.46 4.45
CA GLY A 101 -15.20 4.18 3.03
C GLY A 101 -16.64 3.76 2.74
N ARG A 102 -17.18 2.80 3.51
CA ARG A 102 -18.56 2.34 3.37
C ARG A 102 -19.59 3.45 3.59
N GLU A 103 -19.41 4.25 4.63
CA GLU A 103 -20.27 5.38 4.94
C GLU A 103 -20.26 6.39 3.80
N ARG A 104 -19.07 6.70 3.27
CA ARG A 104 -18.93 7.63 2.15
C ARG A 104 -19.63 7.16 0.88
N VAL A 105 -19.55 5.88 0.54
CA VAL A 105 -20.29 5.32 -0.60
C VAL A 105 -21.81 5.41 -0.38
N THR A 106 -22.26 5.18 0.84
CA THR A 106 -23.68 5.29 1.19
C THR A 106 -24.16 6.73 1.03
N GLU A 107 -23.36 7.71 1.45
CA GLU A 107 -23.65 9.14 1.24
C GLU A 107 -23.72 9.51 -0.25
N LEU A 108 -22.76 9.03 -1.04
CA LEU A 108 -22.65 9.37 -2.47
C LEU A 108 -23.75 8.72 -3.31
N THR A 109 -24.19 7.51 -2.96
CA THR A 109 -25.04 6.69 -3.83
C THR A 109 -26.41 6.34 -3.25
N GLY A 110 -26.63 6.56 -1.95
CA GLY A 110 -27.81 6.12 -1.21
C GLY A 110 -27.91 4.60 -1.02
N ARG A 111 -26.86 3.84 -1.37
CA ARG A 111 -26.83 2.38 -1.31
C ARG A 111 -25.72 1.90 -0.38
N ASP A 112 -26.00 0.84 0.38
CA ASP A 112 -24.99 0.16 1.19
C ASP A 112 -24.08 -0.68 0.29
N PRO A 113 -22.77 -0.39 0.22
CA PRO A 113 -21.84 -1.15 -0.62
C PRO A 113 -21.42 -2.49 -0.01
N LEU A 114 -21.90 -2.85 1.18
CA LEU A 114 -21.43 -4.03 1.91
C LEU A 114 -21.37 -5.32 1.07
N PRO A 115 -22.36 -5.66 0.21
CA PRO A 115 -22.26 -6.85 -0.65
C PRO A 115 -21.06 -6.81 -1.60
N GLU A 116 -20.72 -5.63 -2.12
CA GLU A 116 -19.58 -5.44 -3.01
C GLU A 116 -18.25 -5.42 -2.26
N VAL A 117 -18.24 -4.81 -1.06
CA VAL A 117 -17.09 -4.88 -0.15
C VAL A 117 -16.74 -6.33 0.19
N ASP A 118 -17.74 -7.16 0.53
CA ASP A 118 -17.53 -8.59 0.81
C ASP A 118 -16.95 -9.34 -0.40
N ARG A 119 -17.49 -9.09 -1.59
CA ARG A 119 -17.00 -9.66 -2.85
C ARG A 119 -15.53 -9.29 -3.11
N LEU A 120 -15.16 -8.02 -2.91
CA LEU A 120 -13.81 -7.53 -3.14
C LEU A 120 -12.82 -8.05 -2.09
N VAL A 121 -13.23 -8.14 -0.82
CA VAL A 121 -12.42 -8.80 0.22
C VAL A 121 -12.14 -10.26 -0.14
N ALA A 122 -13.15 -10.99 -0.63
CA ALA A 122 -12.96 -12.34 -1.11
C ALA A 122 -11.99 -12.41 -2.31
N ALA A 123 -12.01 -11.41 -3.20
CA ALA A 123 -11.06 -11.30 -4.30
C ALA A 123 -9.62 -11.03 -3.82
N HIS A 124 -9.43 -10.20 -2.77
CA HIS A 124 -8.12 -10.02 -2.13
C HIS A 124 -7.59 -11.32 -1.55
N TRP A 125 -8.42 -12.07 -0.80
CA TRP A 125 -8.05 -13.39 -0.30
C TRP A 125 -7.74 -14.39 -1.42
N ALA A 126 -8.53 -14.41 -2.50
CA ALA A 126 -8.29 -15.30 -3.63
C ALA A 126 -6.95 -15.00 -4.32
N ARG A 127 -6.58 -13.72 -4.41
CA ARG A 127 -5.33 -13.26 -5.03
C ARG A 127 -4.12 -13.52 -4.15
N ILE A 128 -4.15 -13.08 -2.89
CA ILE A 128 -3.03 -13.24 -1.96
C ILE A 128 -2.89 -14.69 -1.49
N GLY A 129 -4.00 -15.41 -1.36
CA GLY A 129 -4.04 -16.76 -0.83
C GLY A 129 -3.55 -16.79 0.62
N ASP A 130 -2.75 -17.81 0.93
CA ASP A 130 -2.23 -18.03 2.27
C ASP A 130 -0.98 -17.20 2.60
N ILE A 131 -0.32 -16.55 1.63
CA ILE A 131 0.99 -15.86 1.82
C ILE A 131 0.97 -15.01 3.08
N ALA A 132 -0.02 -14.12 3.19
CA ALA A 132 -0.10 -13.13 4.25
C ALA A 132 -0.26 -13.74 5.66
N VAL A 133 -0.62 -15.02 5.78
CA VAL A 133 -0.80 -15.71 7.07
C VAL A 133 0.02 -17.00 7.18
N ARG A 134 0.87 -17.30 6.19
CA ARG A 134 1.61 -18.56 6.08
C ARG A 134 2.73 -18.63 7.11
N ASP A 135 3.55 -17.58 7.15
CA ASP A 135 4.65 -17.40 8.08
C ASP A 135 5.01 -15.93 8.21
N VAL A 136 5.99 -15.62 9.09
CA VAL A 136 6.46 -14.24 9.31
C VAL A 136 6.97 -13.58 8.03
N ALA A 137 7.57 -14.34 7.10
CA ALA A 137 8.11 -13.77 5.88
C ALA A 137 7.00 -13.38 4.90
N GLY A 138 5.99 -14.24 4.76
CA GLY A 138 4.79 -13.96 3.99
C GLY A 138 3.96 -12.82 4.55
N PHE A 139 3.82 -12.72 5.87
CA PHE A 139 3.15 -11.59 6.52
C PHE A 139 3.89 -10.28 6.26
N LEU A 140 5.21 -10.24 6.41
CA LEU A 140 6.00 -9.03 6.12
C LEU A 140 5.93 -8.63 4.64
N ALA A 141 5.97 -9.59 3.72
CA ALA A 141 5.78 -9.31 2.30
C ALA A 141 4.40 -8.69 2.02
N PHE A 142 3.35 -9.21 2.67
CA PHE A 142 2.02 -8.62 2.61
C PHE A 142 2.01 -7.18 3.13
N GLU A 143 2.52 -6.93 4.34
CA GLU A 143 2.59 -5.60 4.93
C GLU A 143 3.38 -4.64 4.02
N TRP A 144 4.51 -5.07 3.46
CA TRP A 144 5.29 -4.21 2.57
C TRP A 144 4.55 -3.87 1.28
N HIS A 145 3.79 -4.80 0.70
CA HIS A 145 3.00 -4.52 -0.50
C HIS A 145 1.81 -3.59 -0.22
N TYR A 146 1.08 -3.85 0.86
CA TYR A 146 -0.16 -3.13 1.20
C TYR A 146 0.09 -1.80 1.89
N GLU A 147 1.22 -1.64 2.57
CA GLU A 147 1.56 -0.40 3.28
C GLU A 147 2.63 0.42 2.56
N LEU A 148 3.77 -0.19 2.18
CA LEU A 148 4.94 0.54 1.69
C LEU A 148 4.99 0.70 0.17
N HIS A 149 4.83 -0.38 -0.60
CA HIS A 149 4.97 -0.35 -2.06
C HIS A 149 3.81 0.40 -2.70
N ILE A 150 2.60 0.31 -2.12
CA ILE A 150 1.43 1.05 -2.60
C ILE A 150 1.59 2.57 -2.55
N LEU A 151 2.52 3.10 -1.73
CA LEU A 151 2.76 4.54 -1.63
C LEU A 151 3.14 5.17 -2.95
N ALA A 152 3.79 4.43 -3.86
CA ALA A 152 4.12 4.95 -5.19
C ALA A 152 2.85 5.41 -5.93
N LYS A 153 1.78 4.61 -5.88
CA LYS A 153 0.47 4.95 -6.45
C LYS A 153 -0.12 6.18 -5.77
N LEU A 154 -0.13 6.18 -4.44
CA LEU A 154 -0.71 7.26 -3.65
C LEU A 154 0.04 8.59 -3.87
N TRP A 155 1.36 8.56 -4.09
CA TRP A 155 2.16 9.77 -4.28
C TRP A 155 1.94 10.31 -5.69
N ILE A 156 1.82 9.43 -6.70
CA ILE A 156 1.37 9.79 -8.04
C ILE A 156 0.01 10.50 -7.97
N GLN A 157 -0.99 9.86 -7.37
CA GLN A 157 -2.32 10.45 -7.18
C GLN A 157 -2.25 11.82 -6.50
N ARG A 158 -1.52 11.94 -5.40
CA ARG A 158 -1.45 13.19 -4.62
C ARG A 158 -0.76 14.32 -5.37
N LYS A 159 0.23 14.01 -6.19
CA LYS A 159 1.09 15.02 -6.85
C LYS A 159 0.59 15.39 -8.26
N THR A 160 -0.23 14.55 -8.88
CA THR A 160 -0.73 14.76 -10.26
C THR A 160 -2.26 14.72 -10.38
N GLY A 161 -2.99 14.28 -9.35
CA GLY A 161 -4.44 14.20 -9.33
C GLY A 161 -5.12 15.55 -9.49
N ARG A 162 -6.14 15.59 -10.35
CA ARG A 162 -6.89 16.80 -10.72
C ARG A 162 -8.34 16.78 -10.23
N ILE A 163 -8.85 15.62 -9.86
CA ILE A 163 -10.17 15.42 -9.25
C ILE A 163 -9.96 14.95 -7.81
N GLY A 164 -10.81 15.38 -6.89
CA GLY A 164 -10.78 14.92 -5.51
C GLY A 164 -12.11 15.17 -4.82
N ASP A 165 -12.34 14.45 -3.73
CA ASP A 165 -13.52 14.59 -2.88
C ASP A 165 -13.18 15.47 -1.67
N SER A 166 -13.64 16.74 -1.66
CA SER A 166 -13.31 17.64 -0.55
C SER A 166 -13.92 17.23 0.78
N ALA A 167 -15.04 16.49 0.79
CA ALA A 167 -15.67 16.02 2.03
C ALA A 167 -14.73 15.08 2.80
N MET A 168 -13.91 14.34 2.05
CA MET A 168 -12.94 13.39 2.61
C MET A 168 -11.53 13.95 2.74
N ARG A 169 -11.27 15.19 2.29
CA ARG A 169 -9.92 15.77 2.31
C ARG A 169 -9.39 15.95 3.73
N GLU A 170 -10.19 16.51 4.63
CA GLU A 170 -9.79 16.72 6.03
C GLU A 170 -9.56 15.39 6.75
N HIS A 171 -10.48 14.43 6.56
CA HIS A 171 -10.34 13.08 7.11
C HIS A 171 -9.07 12.39 6.60
N GLY A 172 -8.82 12.49 5.29
CA GLY A 172 -7.60 11.96 4.67
C GLY A 172 -6.33 12.61 5.22
N GLU A 173 -6.33 13.93 5.44
CA GLU A 173 -5.16 14.69 5.90
C GLU A 173 -4.86 14.52 7.39
N ASN A 174 -5.88 14.48 8.23
CA ASN A 174 -5.72 14.55 9.69
C ASN A 174 -5.91 13.21 10.40
N ARG A 175 -6.38 12.17 9.69
CA ARG A 175 -6.61 10.85 10.26
C ARG A 175 -5.94 9.74 9.47
N ILE A 176 -6.42 9.47 8.25
CA ILE A 176 -5.94 8.33 7.45
C ILE A 176 -4.43 8.42 7.24
N ARG A 177 -3.91 9.53 6.69
CA ARG A 177 -2.47 9.64 6.41
C ARG A 177 -1.58 9.50 7.66
N PRO A 178 -1.86 10.19 8.79
CA PRO A 178 -1.12 9.96 10.03
C PRO A 178 -1.18 8.52 10.54
N ASP A 179 -2.32 7.84 10.41
CA ASP A 179 -2.49 6.45 10.83
C ASP A 179 -1.60 5.53 9.96
N GLU A 180 -1.70 5.64 8.62
CA GLU A 180 -0.88 4.82 7.71
C GLU A 180 0.62 5.08 7.85
N GLU A 181 1.03 6.35 8.06
CA GLU A 181 2.44 6.64 8.35
C GLU A 181 2.88 5.95 9.63
N TRP A 182 2.04 5.93 10.66
CA TRP A 182 2.37 5.23 11.89
C TRP A 182 2.49 3.71 11.65
N HIS A 183 1.57 3.08 10.92
CA HIS A 183 1.63 1.64 10.58
C HIS A 183 2.99 1.29 9.97
N ARG A 184 3.34 1.96 8.87
CA ARG A 184 4.60 1.74 8.14
C ARG A 184 5.82 1.94 9.02
N VAL A 185 5.88 3.05 9.74
CA VAL A 185 7.04 3.36 10.59
C VAL A 185 7.21 2.30 11.69
N GLN A 186 6.12 1.84 12.31
CA GLN A 186 6.20 0.83 13.36
C GLN A 186 6.58 -0.55 12.81
N ILE A 187 6.03 -0.96 11.66
CA ILE A 187 6.39 -2.23 11.01
C ILE A 187 7.89 -2.23 10.65
N VAL A 188 8.39 -1.12 10.07
CA VAL A 188 9.81 -0.98 9.73
C VAL A 188 10.70 -0.99 10.98
N GLN A 189 10.28 -0.31 12.05
CA GLN A 189 11.03 -0.29 13.30
C GLN A 189 11.09 -1.68 13.95
N TRP A 190 9.95 -2.39 14.03
CA TRP A 190 9.89 -3.76 14.52
C TRP A 190 10.78 -4.69 13.69
N TRP A 191 10.76 -4.54 12.37
CA TRP A 191 11.62 -5.29 11.47
C TRP A 191 13.11 -5.06 11.76
N PHE A 192 13.54 -3.81 11.90
CA PHE A 192 14.94 -3.49 12.21
C PHE A 192 15.37 -3.98 13.59
N ASP A 193 14.51 -3.89 14.60
CA ASP A 193 14.80 -4.42 15.93
C ASP A 193 14.90 -5.95 15.92
N THR A 194 14.05 -6.62 15.15
CA THR A 194 14.11 -8.07 14.91
C THR A 194 15.44 -8.46 14.26
N LEU A 195 15.82 -7.80 13.16
CA LEU A 195 17.10 -8.08 12.48
C LEU A 195 18.32 -7.84 13.38
N LYS A 196 18.24 -6.85 14.27
CA LYS A 196 19.32 -6.51 15.20
C LYS A 196 19.47 -7.55 16.32
N ALA A 197 18.37 -8.17 16.74
CA ALA A 197 18.37 -9.19 17.79
C ALA A 197 18.83 -10.56 17.30
N LEU A 198 18.67 -10.86 16.00
CA LEU A 198 19.00 -12.15 15.42
C LEU A 198 20.52 -12.36 15.21
N PRO A 199 21.03 -13.59 15.40
CA PRO A 199 22.35 -13.99 14.92
C PRO A 199 22.48 -13.78 13.40
N ALA A 200 23.70 -13.50 12.92
CA ALA A 200 23.93 -13.13 11.52
C ALA A 200 23.36 -14.14 10.49
N ALA A 201 23.55 -15.44 10.73
CA ALA A 201 23.04 -16.48 9.83
C ALA A 201 21.51 -16.54 9.80
N GLU A 202 20.85 -16.41 10.95
CA GLU A 202 19.38 -16.42 11.05
C GLU A 202 18.77 -15.15 10.45
N ARG A 203 19.42 -14.00 10.69
CA ARG A 203 19.05 -12.72 10.10
C ARG A 203 19.10 -12.79 8.57
N ASP A 204 20.21 -13.28 8.01
CA ASP A 204 20.38 -13.36 6.57
C ASP A 204 19.37 -14.36 5.95
N ALA A 205 19.11 -15.49 6.62
CA ALA A 205 18.08 -16.44 6.19
C ALA A 205 16.65 -15.86 6.25
N LEU A 206 16.34 -15.02 7.24
CA LEU A 206 15.06 -14.32 7.31
C LEU A 206 14.92 -13.31 6.17
N ILE A 207 15.96 -12.52 5.91
CA ILE A 207 15.99 -11.57 4.78
C ILE A 207 15.72 -12.29 3.46
N ASP A 208 16.41 -13.41 3.21
CA ASP A 208 16.26 -14.15 1.95
C ASP A 208 14.84 -14.73 1.80
N ARG A 209 14.22 -15.20 2.89
CA ARG A 209 12.82 -15.65 2.88
C ARG A 209 11.83 -14.52 2.60
N VAL A 210 12.03 -13.35 3.21
CA VAL A 210 11.13 -12.20 2.99
C VAL A 210 11.24 -11.70 1.54
N ILE A 211 12.44 -11.66 0.97
CA ILE A 211 12.63 -11.31 -0.45
C ILE A 211 11.89 -12.31 -1.36
N ALA A 212 12.00 -13.61 -1.09
CA ALA A 212 11.29 -14.62 -1.87
C ALA A 212 9.75 -14.48 -1.75
N ALA A 213 9.26 -14.19 -0.54
CA ALA A 213 7.83 -13.95 -0.31
C ALA A 213 7.35 -12.65 -0.97
N ASP A 214 8.17 -11.60 -1.02
CA ASP A 214 7.87 -10.34 -1.69
C ASP A 214 7.78 -10.52 -3.21
N GLU A 215 8.66 -11.31 -3.81
CA GLU A 215 8.59 -11.69 -5.24
C GLU A 215 7.36 -12.56 -5.55
N GLU A 216 7.03 -13.51 -4.68
CA GLU A 216 5.79 -14.30 -4.81
C GLU A 216 4.54 -13.40 -4.74
N THR A 217 4.54 -12.44 -3.80
CA THR A 217 3.44 -11.48 -3.62
C THR A 217 3.32 -10.55 -4.81
N GLN A 218 4.43 -10.02 -5.31
CA GLN A 218 4.48 -9.19 -6.52
C GLN A 218 3.83 -9.90 -7.71
N ALA A 219 4.21 -11.15 -7.97
CA ALA A 219 3.67 -11.92 -9.07
C ALA A 219 2.14 -12.15 -8.95
N ARG A 220 1.62 -12.31 -7.73
CA ARG A 220 0.18 -12.44 -7.49
C ARG A 220 -0.57 -11.11 -7.59
N LEU A 221 0.09 -10.00 -7.28
CA LEU A 221 -0.50 -8.67 -7.29
C LEU A 221 -0.40 -7.94 -8.63
N ASP A 222 0.31 -8.49 -9.62
CA ASP A 222 0.58 -7.83 -10.91
C ASP A 222 -0.67 -7.19 -11.56
N GLY A 223 -1.68 -8.01 -11.88
CA GLY A 223 -2.93 -7.51 -12.47
C GLY A 223 -3.68 -6.52 -11.57
N TYR A 224 -3.67 -6.73 -10.25
CA TYR A 224 -4.30 -5.81 -9.30
C TYR A 224 -3.63 -4.45 -9.27
N LEU A 225 -2.29 -4.41 -9.31
CA LEU A 225 -1.55 -3.15 -9.31
C LEU A 225 -1.84 -2.37 -10.60
N HIS A 226 -1.91 -3.05 -11.75
CA HIS A 226 -2.35 -2.45 -13.01
C HIS A 226 -3.75 -1.82 -12.89
N ASP A 227 -4.72 -2.56 -12.34
CA ASP A 227 -6.07 -2.07 -12.12
C ASP A 227 -6.10 -0.86 -11.20
N GLU A 228 -5.33 -0.88 -10.12
CA GLU A 228 -5.25 0.21 -9.14
C GLU A 228 -4.67 1.50 -9.74
N TYR A 229 -3.64 1.40 -10.59
CA TYR A 229 -3.10 2.55 -11.30
C TYR A 229 -4.08 3.10 -12.34
N ALA A 230 -4.70 2.24 -13.15
CA ALA A 230 -5.70 2.66 -14.12
C ALA A 230 -6.91 3.32 -13.44
N HIS A 231 -7.38 2.73 -12.36
CA HIS A 231 -8.46 3.26 -11.55
C HIS A 231 -8.09 4.62 -10.94
N THR A 232 -6.86 4.79 -10.45
CA THR A 232 -6.36 6.08 -9.95
C THR A 232 -6.39 7.15 -11.04
N ALA A 233 -6.04 6.80 -12.28
CA ALA A 233 -6.10 7.71 -13.42
C ALA A 233 -7.55 8.08 -13.77
N GLN A 234 -8.46 7.10 -13.74
CA GLN A 234 -9.89 7.29 -14.01
C GLN A 234 -10.56 8.20 -12.97
N VAL A 235 -10.40 7.89 -11.68
CA VAL A 235 -11.11 8.57 -10.58
C VAL A 235 -10.54 9.97 -10.35
N PHE A 236 -9.21 10.08 -10.26
CA PHE A 236 -8.56 11.32 -9.83
C PHE A 236 -8.02 12.14 -11.00
N GLY A 237 -8.09 11.64 -12.24
CA GLY A 237 -7.44 12.27 -13.39
C GLY A 237 -5.91 12.34 -13.22
N ALA A 238 -5.35 11.43 -12.41
CA ALA A 238 -3.93 11.37 -12.10
C ALA A 238 -3.13 10.99 -13.35
N ASP A 239 -1.97 11.60 -13.47
CA ASP A 239 -1.01 11.29 -14.53
C ASP A 239 -0.17 10.08 -14.11
N ILE A 240 -0.55 8.92 -14.64
CA ILE A 240 0.13 7.65 -14.41
C ILE A 240 1.20 7.34 -15.46
N ALA A 241 1.67 8.31 -16.26
CA ALA A 241 2.77 8.02 -17.19
C ALA A 241 3.99 7.47 -16.43
N GLU A 242 4.66 6.47 -17.02
CA GLU A 242 5.80 5.75 -16.46
C GLU A 242 5.56 5.04 -15.11
N TYR A 243 4.29 4.81 -14.71
CA TYR A 243 4.01 4.25 -13.38
C TYR A 243 4.70 2.90 -13.12
N ARG A 244 4.85 2.04 -14.14
CA ARG A 244 5.54 0.75 -14.01
C ARG A 244 6.99 0.93 -13.59
N ALA A 245 7.75 1.70 -14.35
CA ALA A 245 9.15 1.98 -14.06
C ALA A 245 9.35 2.68 -12.70
N ILE A 246 8.44 3.60 -12.36
CA ILE A 246 8.45 4.28 -11.06
C ILE A 246 8.16 3.31 -9.91
N TYR A 247 7.15 2.45 -10.05
CA TYR A 247 6.78 1.45 -9.04
C TYR A 247 7.90 0.42 -8.84
N ASP A 248 8.44 -0.13 -9.93
CA ASP A 248 9.49 -1.15 -9.86
C ASP A 248 10.77 -0.62 -9.21
N ASP A 249 11.18 0.61 -9.54
CA ASP A 249 12.34 1.25 -8.91
C ASP A 249 12.04 1.67 -7.46
N TRP A 250 10.81 2.08 -7.15
CA TRP A 250 10.37 2.34 -5.78
C TRP A 250 10.46 1.09 -4.91
N ARG A 251 9.83 -0.01 -5.34
CA ARG A 251 9.87 -1.31 -4.65
C ARG A 251 11.32 -1.76 -4.42
N ARG A 252 12.17 -1.63 -5.44
CA ARG A 252 13.61 -1.94 -5.33
C ARG A 252 14.31 -1.11 -4.26
N GLU A 253 14.10 0.20 -4.24
CA GLU A 253 14.74 1.12 -3.29
C GLU A 253 14.25 0.91 -1.86
N ILE A 254 12.97 0.56 -1.68
CA ILE A 254 12.41 0.17 -0.38
C ILE A 254 13.04 -1.13 0.10
N LEU A 255 13.00 -2.20 -0.71
CA LEU A 255 13.60 -3.49 -0.36
C LEU A 255 15.09 -3.36 -0.04
N ALA A 256 15.84 -2.57 -0.83
CA ALA A 256 17.26 -2.34 -0.59
C ALA A 256 17.53 -1.77 0.81
N ARG A 257 16.68 -0.85 1.29
CA ARG A 257 16.84 -0.23 2.60
C ARG A 257 16.35 -1.09 3.75
N LEU A 258 15.28 -1.84 3.53
CA LEU A 258 14.76 -2.77 4.53
C LEU A 258 15.73 -3.92 4.77
N THR A 259 16.40 -4.40 3.71
CA THR A 259 17.22 -5.62 3.77
C THR A 259 18.73 -5.36 3.77
N GLY A 260 19.16 -4.17 3.32
CA GLY A 260 20.58 -3.87 3.08
C GLY A 260 21.18 -4.64 1.91
N ARG A 261 20.35 -5.27 1.09
CA ARG A 261 20.77 -5.99 -0.13
C ARG A 261 20.74 -5.03 -1.32
N ARG A 262 21.64 -5.28 -2.27
CA ARG A 262 21.56 -4.67 -3.60
C ARG A 262 20.75 -5.58 -4.50
N PHE A 263 19.81 -5.00 -5.23
CA PHE A 263 18.96 -5.71 -6.17
C PHE A 263 19.27 -5.23 -7.59
N ASP A 264 19.87 -6.09 -8.39
CA ASP A 264 20.10 -5.82 -9.81
C ASP A 264 18.91 -6.30 -10.67
N ALA A 265 18.11 -7.25 -10.17
CA ALA A 265 16.87 -7.72 -10.79
C ALA A 265 15.86 -8.14 -9.71
N LEU A 266 14.61 -7.73 -9.90
CA LEU A 266 13.40 -8.17 -9.21
C LEU A 266 12.35 -8.49 -10.29
N VAL A 267 11.36 -9.33 -10.00
CA VAL A 267 10.21 -9.49 -10.90
C VAL A 267 9.54 -8.11 -11.07
N PRO A 268 9.51 -7.55 -12.29
CA PRO A 268 8.88 -6.25 -12.54
C PRO A 268 7.36 -6.41 -12.68
N LEU A 269 6.64 -5.30 -12.62
CA LEU A 269 5.29 -5.24 -13.17
C LEU A 269 5.31 -5.63 -14.65
N SER A 270 4.31 -6.42 -15.06
CA SER A 270 4.22 -6.89 -16.44
C SER A 270 3.97 -5.74 -17.43
N ASP A 271 4.35 -5.98 -18.69
CA ASP A 271 4.09 -5.03 -19.78
C ASP A 271 2.63 -5.07 -20.26
N GLU A 272 1.80 -5.95 -19.70
CA GLU A 272 0.40 -6.12 -20.11
C GLU A 272 -0.35 -4.78 -20.00
N ALA A 273 -1.10 -4.46 -21.06
CA ALA A 273 -2.00 -3.33 -21.04
C ALA A 273 -3.17 -3.67 -20.10
N VAL A 274 -3.53 -2.74 -19.22
CA VAL A 274 -4.70 -2.89 -18.34
C VAL A 274 -5.91 -3.24 -19.21
N ALA A 275 -6.31 -4.51 -19.21
CA ALA A 275 -7.56 -4.91 -19.80
C ALA A 275 -8.62 -4.33 -18.87
N GLN A 276 -9.34 -3.29 -19.32
CA GLN A 276 -10.59 -2.92 -18.68
C GLN A 276 -11.53 -4.13 -18.80
N GLU A 277 -11.49 -5.05 -17.83
CA GLU A 277 -12.57 -6.00 -17.65
C GLU A 277 -13.79 -5.16 -17.28
N ALA A 278 -14.68 -4.98 -18.26
CA ALA A 278 -16.00 -4.46 -18.00
C ALA A 278 -16.66 -5.39 -16.97
N VAL A 279 -16.84 -4.86 -15.76
CA VAL A 279 -17.71 -5.50 -14.77
C VAL A 279 -19.11 -5.51 -15.39
N ALA A 280 -19.51 -6.69 -15.86
CA ALA A 280 -20.85 -6.97 -16.36
C ALA A 280 -21.83 -7.19 -15.20
#